data_AF-A0A522JW12-F1
#
_entry.id   AF-A0A522JW12-F1
#
_cell.length_a   1.000
_cell.length_b   1.000
_cell.length_c   1.000
_cell.angle_alpha   90.00
_cell.angle_beta   90.00
_cell.angle_gamma   90.00
#
_symmetry.space_group_name_H-M   'P 1'
#
loop_
_entity.id
_entity.type
_entity.pdbx_description
1 polymer ?
#
loop_
_entity_poly.entity_id
_entity_poly.type
_entity_poly.pdbx_seq_one_letter_code
_entity_poly.pdbx_strand_id
1 'polypeptide(L)' 'LATKAGVEGAGIRIRAPLMAMSKADIAREGARLGVDFAQTVSCYQADAQGRACGHCDACRLRAQGFSEAGLVDPTRYV' A
#
# COMPACT_ATOMS: atom_id res chain seq x y z
N LEU A 1 -7.41 -34.07 -11.16
CA LEU A 1 -6.19 -33.23 -11.28
C LEU A 1 -6.15 -32.28 -10.08
N ALA A 2 -5.18 -32.44 -9.20
CA ALA A 2 -4.93 -31.55 -8.06
C ALA A 2 -3.42 -31.51 -7.79
N THR A 3 -2.92 -30.48 -7.12
CA THR A 3 -1.51 -30.42 -6.72
C THR A 3 -1.24 -31.46 -5.63
N LYS A 4 -0.06 -32.08 -5.64
CA LYS A 4 0.36 -33.06 -4.62
C LYS A 4 0.16 -32.54 -3.20
N ALA A 5 0.55 -31.28 -2.96
CA ALA A 5 0.36 -30.58 -1.68
C ALA A 5 -1.12 -30.48 -1.26
N GLY A 6 -2.04 -30.28 -2.21
CA GLY A 6 -3.48 -30.23 -1.93
C GLY A 6 -4.08 -31.60 -1.59
N VAL A 7 -3.55 -32.69 -2.16
CA VAL A 7 -3.99 -34.06 -1.88
C VAL A 7 -3.43 -34.59 -0.56
N GLU A 8 -2.20 -34.19 -0.19
CA GLU A 8 -1.52 -34.63 1.03
C GLU A 8 -1.83 -33.77 2.27
N GLY A 9 -2.79 -32.84 2.18
CA GLY A 9 -3.22 -31.99 3.29
C GLY A 9 -2.29 -30.83 3.64
N ALA A 10 -1.24 -30.60 2.85
CA ALA A 10 -0.28 -29.50 3.00
C ALA A 10 -0.71 -28.25 2.19
N GLY A 11 -1.94 -27.79 2.39
CA GLY A 11 -2.52 -26.66 1.67
C GLY A 11 -1.83 -25.32 1.97
N ILE A 12 -1.97 -24.36 1.04
CA ILE A 12 -1.42 -23.00 1.19
C ILE A 12 -2.34 -22.18 2.11
N ARG A 13 -1.74 -21.43 3.05
CA ARG A 13 -2.46 -20.42 3.84
C ARG A 13 -2.24 -19.03 3.24
N ILE A 14 -3.29 -18.41 2.73
CA ILE A 14 -3.27 -17.01 2.29
C ILE A 14 -3.45 -16.11 3.51
N ARG A 15 -2.53 -15.15 3.70
CA ARG A 15 -2.66 -14.08 4.70
C ARG A 15 -2.91 -12.77 3.98
N ALA A 16 -4.05 -12.14 4.26
CA ALA A 16 -4.43 -10.85 3.69
C ALA A 16 -4.59 -9.80 4.81
N PRO A 17 -3.49 -9.40 5.48
CA PRO A 17 -3.56 -8.60 6.71
C PRO A 17 -4.19 -7.22 6.52
N LEU A 18 -4.20 -6.71 5.30
CA LEU A 18 -4.72 -5.38 4.97
C LEU A 18 -6.18 -5.39 4.48
N MET A 19 -6.81 -6.56 4.34
CA MET A 19 -8.09 -6.71 3.63
C MET A 19 -9.23 -5.86 4.23
N ALA A 20 -9.26 -5.72 5.55
CA ALA A 20 -10.27 -4.93 6.27
C ALA A 20 -9.81 -3.51 6.64
N MET A 21 -8.59 -3.13 6.25
CA MET A 21 -7.99 -1.84 6.62
C MET A 21 -8.37 -0.76 5.61
N SER A 22 -8.72 0.43 6.10
CA SER A 22 -8.80 1.64 5.27
C SER A 22 -7.40 2.11 4.85
N LYS A 23 -7.30 3.09 3.93
CA LYS A 23 -6.01 3.69 3.57
C LYS A 23 -5.35 4.41 4.75
N ALA A 24 -6.13 5.04 5.62
CA ALA A 24 -5.64 5.64 6.84
C ALA A 24 -5.09 4.58 7.81
N ASP A 25 -5.79 3.44 7.96
CA ASP A 25 -5.31 2.34 8.83
C ASP A 25 -4.01 1.75 8.29
N ILE A 26 -3.90 1.56 6.97
CA ILE A 26 -2.67 1.08 6.32
C ILE A 26 -1.52 2.07 6.55
N ALA A 27 -1.77 3.38 6.46
CA ALA A 27 -0.76 4.40 6.71
C ALA A 27 -0.28 4.38 8.18
N ARG A 28 -1.21 4.30 9.14
CA ARG A 28 -0.88 4.16 10.57
C ARG A 28 -0.10 2.88 10.86
N GLU A 29 -0.51 1.76 10.27
CA GLU A 29 0.16 0.48 10.46
C GLU A 29 1.58 0.48 9.87
N GLY A 30 1.77 1.06 8.68
CA GLY A 30 3.10 1.24 8.12
C GLY A 30 3.99 2.14 8.98
N ALA A 31 3.46 3.25 9.51
CA ALA A 31 4.20 4.12 10.42
C ALA A 31 4.56 3.38 11.73
N ARG A 32 3.64 2.60 12.31
CA ARG A 32 3.89 1.77 13.50
C ARG A 32 4.99 0.74 13.25
N LEU A 33 5.07 0.18 12.05
CA LEU A 33 6.08 -0.78 11.62
C LEU A 33 7.41 -0.12 11.20
N GLY A 34 7.50 1.21 11.18
CA GLY A 34 8.70 1.94 10.77
C GLY A 34 8.96 1.93 9.26
N VAL A 35 7.91 1.80 8.44
CA VAL A 35 8.04 1.86 6.98
C VAL A 35 8.44 3.27 6.55
N ASP A 36 9.53 3.37 5.79
CA ASP A 36 9.88 4.60 5.08
C ASP A 36 9.01 4.76 3.83
N PHE A 37 7.90 5.48 3.98
CA PHE A 37 6.96 5.74 2.90
C PHE A 37 7.54 6.61 1.76
N ALA A 38 8.68 7.29 1.96
CA ALA A 38 9.37 8.03 0.90
C ALA A 38 9.99 7.11 -0.17
N GLN A 39 10.24 5.84 0.18
CA GLN A 39 10.75 4.81 -0.74
C GLN A 39 9.63 4.08 -1.51
N THR A 40 8.37 4.48 -1.30
CA THR A 40 7.21 3.78 -1.89
C THR A 40 6.59 4.61 -3.01
N VAL A 41 6.09 3.92 -4.04
CA VAL A 41 5.35 4.53 -5.14
C VAL A 41 3.93 3.98 -5.16
N SER A 42 2.95 4.86 -5.18
CA SER A 42 1.53 4.51 -5.38
C SER A 42 0.95 5.07 -6.67
N CYS A 43 1.54 6.14 -7.20
CA CYS A 43 1.04 6.82 -8.40
C CYS A 43 1.07 5.90 -9.63
N TYR A 44 0.01 5.95 -10.43
CA TYR A 44 -0.08 5.21 -11.69
C TYR A 44 0.75 5.82 -12.83
N GLN A 45 1.09 7.10 -12.70
CA GLN A 45 1.76 7.90 -13.72
C GLN A 45 2.93 8.65 -13.10
N ALA A 46 3.71 7.97 -12.26
CA ALA A 46 4.91 8.57 -11.70
C ALA A 46 5.88 8.93 -12.84
N ASP A 47 6.55 10.08 -12.73
CA ASP A 47 7.54 10.47 -13.73
C ASP A 47 8.84 9.66 -13.61
N ALA A 48 9.79 9.92 -14.51
CA ALA A 48 11.09 9.22 -14.51
C ALA A 48 11.92 9.44 -13.23
N GLN A 49 11.58 10.45 -12.41
CA GLN A 49 12.21 10.72 -11.12
C GLN A 49 11.42 10.10 -9.95
N GLY A 50 10.31 9.41 -10.22
CA GLY A 50 9.43 8.80 -9.23
C GLY A 50 8.47 9.78 -8.55
N ARG A 51 8.31 11.00 -9.07
CA ARG A 51 7.34 11.97 -8.53
C ARG A 51 5.92 11.60 -8.96
N ALA A 52 5.00 11.69 -8.03
CA ALA A 52 3.59 11.38 -8.23
C ALA A 52 2.87 12.47 -9.03
N CYS A 53 2.00 12.09 -9.95
CA CYS A 53 1.27 13.03 -10.82
C CYS A 53 0.21 13.90 -10.11
N GLY A 54 -0.18 13.56 -8.87
CA GLY A 54 -1.14 14.34 -8.08
C GLY A 54 -2.62 14.22 -8.49
N HIS A 55 -2.92 13.80 -9.73
CA HIS A 55 -4.30 13.81 -10.26
C HIS A 55 -4.94 12.42 -10.45
N CYS A 56 -4.18 11.32 -10.39
CA CYS A 56 -4.74 9.97 -10.49
C CYS A 56 -5.39 9.51 -9.18
N ASP A 57 -6.28 8.53 -9.25
CA ASP A 57 -7.02 8.04 -8.07
C ASP A 57 -6.07 7.52 -6.97
N ALA A 58 -4.97 6.86 -7.33
CA ALA A 58 -4.00 6.43 -6.34
C ALA A 58 -3.32 7.59 -5.59
N CYS A 59 -3.07 8.73 -6.26
CA CYS A 59 -2.54 9.93 -5.60
C CYS A 59 -3.57 10.52 -4.64
N ARG A 60 -4.84 10.61 -5.06
CA ARG A 60 -5.93 11.12 -4.22
C ARG A 60 -6.12 10.24 -2.97
N LEU A 61 -6.24 8.93 -3.16
CA LEU A 61 -6.44 7.97 -2.07
C LEU A 61 -5.26 7.94 -1.09
N ARG A 62 -4.03 8.09 -1.59
CA ARG A 62 -2.84 8.16 -0.75
C ARG A 62 -2.83 9.43 0.09
N ALA A 63 -2.97 10.59 -0.55
CA ALA A 63 -2.97 11.87 0.15
C ALA A 63 -4.08 11.94 1.21
N GLN A 64 -5.29 11.48 0.86
CA GLN A 64 -6.40 11.37 1.80
C GLN A 64 -6.07 10.41 2.95
N GLY A 65 -5.52 9.23 2.67
CA GLY A 65 -5.14 8.26 3.69
C GLY A 65 -4.11 8.80 4.69
N PHE A 66 -3.09 9.54 4.24
CA PHE A 66 -2.13 10.20 5.13
C PHE A 66 -2.78 11.31 5.97
N SER A 67 -3.61 12.15 5.34
CA SER A 67 -4.36 13.20 6.02
C SER A 67 -5.27 12.65 7.13
N GLU A 68 -6.08 11.63 6.82
CA GLU A 68 -6.97 10.95 7.78
C GLU A 68 -6.22 10.14 8.85
N ALA A 69 -4.98 9.72 8.55
CA ALA A 69 -4.11 9.09 9.53
C ALA A 69 -3.46 10.11 10.49
N GLY A 70 -3.53 11.42 10.21
CA GLY A 70 -2.81 12.45 10.94
C GLY A 70 -1.29 12.36 10.73
N LEU A 71 -0.85 11.84 9.59
CA LEU A 71 0.55 11.63 9.24
C LEU A 71 0.98 12.60 8.13
N VAL A 72 2.26 12.98 8.14
CA VAL A 72 2.86 13.71 7.02
C VAL A 72 2.98 12.77 5.83
N ASP A 73 2.47 13.16 4.67
CA ASP A 73 2.67 12.43 3.42
C ASP A 73 4.06 12.77 2.84
N PRO A 74 5.02 11.83 2.77
CA PRO A 74 6.35 12.09 2.20
C PRO A 74 6.37 12.04 0.67
N THR A 75 5.22 11.89 0.01
CA THR A 75 5.14 11.79 -1.45
C THR A 75 5.65 13.06 -2.12
N ARG A 76 6.60 12.89 -3.02
CA ARG A 76 7.06 13.96 -3.92
C ARG A 76 6.10 14.03 -5.10
N TYR A 77 5.45 15.18 -5.30
CA TYR A 77 4.57 15.42 -6.45
C TYR A 77 5.29 16.18 -7.57
N VAL A 78 4.76 16.06 -8.79
CA VAL A 78 5.17 16.87 -9.96
C VAL A 78 4.64 18.29 -9.82
#